data_AF-A0A9Q0BGC5-F1
#
_entry.id   AF-A0A9Q0BGC5-F1
#
_cell.length_a   1.000
_cell.length_b   1.000
_cell.length_c   1.000
_cell.angle_alpha   90.00
_cell.angle_beta   90.00
_cell.angle_gamma   90.00
#
_symmetry.space_group_name_H-M   'P 1'
#
loop_
_entity.id
_entity.type
_entity.pdbx_description
1 polymer ?
#
loop_
_entity_poly.entity_id
_entity_poly.type
_entity_poly.pdbx_seq_one_letter_code
_entity_poly.pdbx_strand_id
1 'polypeptide(L)'
;MAPIDRCMASVAKLSLAPTVRPSISSTIPRFLAPSLVQTRHASVVKIGRKKQVKKSKPLSKDFKRHKLDKADFPQFTLCEALRILRAYEVGKPPGAVKYEMHIHLKTARNGPVIKSSIRLPNPVQSDWQIAVICPEGSDIANAAVAAGAKLVGEETLFQAIRDGNIAFDRLICHELSEKKLQKAQLGKILGPKGLMPSARMKTVVKDVAKAIRDSAGSSDYREREGAVRMAIGQLAHSPEQLKANIEAVMKKLRAQCAEISEENPKEVHEVILSTTNGPGISLNGKFRNLTEEITPQQLSGPM
;
A
#
# COMPACT_ATOMS: atom_id res chain seq x y z
N MET A 1 -18.05 70.99 -24.27
CA MET A 1 -17.13 72.15 -24.43
C MET A 1 -15.73 71.62 -24.62
N ALA A 2 -15.17 71.88 -25.79
CA ALA A 2 -13.76 71.68 -26.14
C ALA A 2 -13.02 73.03 -25.87
N PRO A 3 -11.73 73.24 -26.19
CA PRO A 3 -10.54 72.36 -26.28
C PRO A 3 -9.24 73.08 -25.79
N ILE A 4 -8.06 72.62 -26.25
CA ILE A 4 -6.89 73.40 -26.74
C ILE A 4 -5.57 73.36 -25.91
N ASP A 5 -4.55 72.82 -26.60
CA ASP A 5 -3.11 73.12 -26.56
C ASP A 5 -2.21 72.63 -25.42
N ARG A 6 -1.43 71.58 -25.70
CA ARG A 6 -0.02 71.75 -26.06
C ARG A 6 0.68 70.46 -26.51
N CYS A 7 1.65 70.67 -27.39
CA CYS A 7 2.74 69.76 -27.75
C CYS A 7 2.47 68.69 -28.83
N MET A 8 2.02 69.18 -29.98
CA MET A 8 2.70 68.93 -31.26
C MET A 8 4.14 69.45 -31.21
N ALA A 9 5.07 68.68 -30.66
CA ALA A 9 6.50 69.04 -30.67
C ALA A 9 7.42 67.82 -30.53
N SER A 10 7.27 66.79 -31.37
CA SER A 10 8.40 65.87 -31.62
C SER A 10 8.32 65.07 -32.93
N VAL A 11 7.55 65.55 -33.93
CA VAL A 11 7.61 65.02 -35.29
C VAL A 11 8.53 65.94 -36.10
N ALA A 12 9.85 65.78 -35.99
CA ALA A 12 10.81 66.32 -36.97
C ALA A 12 12.28 65.93 -36.64
N LYS A 13 12.63 64.66 -36.81
CA LYS A 13 13.92 64.24 -37.39
C LYS A 13 13.60 62.96 -38.17
N LEU A 14 13.33 63.01 -39.49
CA LEU A 14 14.34 63.05 -40.57
C LEU A 14 15.55 62.21 -40.18
N SER A 15 16.00 61.19 -40.90
CA SER A 15 15.74 60.65 -42.22
C SER A 15 16.72 59.48 -42.30
N LEU A 16 16.35 58.38 -42.96
CA LEU A 16 17.20 57.34 -43.60
C LEU A 16 16.48 55.99 -43.49
N ALA A 17 15.64 55.71 -44.48
CA ALA A 17 15.21 54.35 -44.79
C ALA A 17 16.18 53.74 -45.80
N PRO A 18 16.47 52.43 -45.74
CA PRO A 18 16.83 51.69 -46.93
C PRO A 18 15.71 50.73 -47.36
N THR A 19 15.40 50.88 -48.66
CA THR A 19 15.03 49.84 -49.62
C THR A 19 13.67 49.15 -49.53
N VAL A 20 12.81 49.59 -50.47
CA VAL A 20 11.61 48.95 -51.02
C VAL A 20 11.97 47.69 -51.86
N ARG A 21 11.14 46.64 -51.78
CA ARG A 21 10.68 45.75 -52.91
C ARG A 21 9.77 44.63 -52.38
N PRO A 22 8.81 44.09 -53.16
CA PRO A 22 7.72 44.78 -53.86
C PRO A 22 6.33 44.21 -53.47
N SER A 23 5.29 44.96 -53.79
CA SER A 23 3.87 44.59 -53.69
C SER A 23 3.49 43.49 -54.68
N ILE A 24 2.81 42.43 -54.22
CA ILE A 24 1.99 41.56 -55.08
C ILE A 24 0.54 42.03 -54.93
N SER A 25 0.18 43.05 -55.70
CA SER A 25 -1.20 43.28 -56.10
C SER A 25 -1.38 42.68 -57.49
N SER A 26 -1.74 41.41 -57.56
CA SER A 26 -2.46 40.88 -58.71
C SER A 26 -3.43 39.80 -58.22
N THR A 27 -4.70 40.19 -58.20
CA THR A 27 -5.87 39.33 -58.09
C THR A 27 -5.84 38.26 -59.19
N ILE A 28 -5.45 37.04 -58.81
CA ILE A 28 -5.69 35.85 -59.62
C ILE A 28 -6.61 34.92 -58.79
N PRO A 29 -7.82 34.60 -59.27
CA PRO A 29 -8.73 33.71 -58.56
C PRO A 29 -8.14 32.30 -58.40
N ARG A 30 -8.38 31.71 -57.22
CA ARG A 30 -7.77 30.46 -56.69
C ARG A 30 -7.93 29.19 -57.55
N PHE A 31 -8.62 29.24 -58.69
CA PHE A 31 -8.81 28.09 -59.59
C PHE A 31 -7.74 27.95 -60.68
N LEU A 32 -6.84 28.93 -60.85
CA LEU A 32 -5.79 28.91 -61.87
C LEU A 32 -4.36 28.71 -61.33
N ALA A 33 -4.20 28.37 -60.05
CA ALA A 33 -2.89 28.07 -59.48
C ALA A 33 -2.52 26.58 -59.73
N PRO A 34 -1.47 26.28 -60.53
CA PRO A 34 -1.02 24.91 -60.74
C PRO A 34 -0.46 24.33 -59.44
N SER A 35 -0.81 23.06 -59.22
CA SER A 35 -0.52 22.24 -58.06
C SER A 35 0.97 21.91 -57.92
N LEU A 36 1.79 22.82 -57.38
CA LEU A 36 3.15 22.46 -56.97
C LEU A 36 3.58 23.20 -55.70
N VAL A 37 4.05 22.38 -54.75
CA VAL A 37 4.74 22.70 -53.50
C VAL A 37 3.86 23.12 -52.31
N GLN A 38 3.32 22.11 -51.60
CA GLN A 38 3.07 22.24 -50.17
C GLN A 38 4.42 22.48 -49.46
N THR A 39 4.76 23.73 -49.18
CA THR A 39 5.82 24.03 -48.22
C THR A 39 5.30 23.66 -46.83
N ARG A 40 5.83 22.56 -46.29
CA ARG A 40 5.64 22.21 -44.88
C ARG A 40 6.28 23.32 -44.04
N HIS A 41 5.50 24.27 -43.56
CA HIS A 41 5.94 25.15 -42.48
C HIS A 41 6.06 24.29 -41.22
N ALA A 42 7.28 23.83 -40.94
CA ALA A 42 7.61 23.31 -39.62
C ALA A 42 7.38 24.46 -38.63
N SER A 43 6.30 24.38 -37.85
CA SER A 43 6.09 25.27 -36.72
C SER A 43 7.25 25.06 -35.75
N VAL A 44 8.22 25.97 -35.77
CA VAL A 44 9.22 26.05 -34.70
C VAL A 44 8.44 26.44 -33.45
N VAL A 45 8.01 25.44 -32.69
CA VAL A 45 7.53 25.62 -31.33
C VAL A 45 8.69 26.27 -30.60
N LYS A 46 8.59 27.58 -30.33
CA LYS A 46 9.50 28.26 -29.42
C LYS A 46 9.35 27.54 -28.09
N ILE A 47 10.28 26.64 -27.78
CA ILE A 47 10.41 26.01 -26.48
C ILE A 47 10.67 27.18 -25.54
N GLY A 48 9.61 27.62 -24.85
CA GLY A 48 9.71 28.67 -23.84
C GLY A 48 10.84 28.31 -22.89
N ARG A 49 11.70 29.30 -22.57
CA ARG A 49 12.77 29.18 -21.57
C ARG A 49 12.29 28.26 -20.46
N LYS A 50 12.96 27.11 -20.27
CA LYS A 50 12.69 26.16 -19.19
C LYS A 50 12.44 26.99 -17.92
N LYS A 51 11.18 27.03 -17.47
CA LYS A 51 10.83 27.57 -16.15
C LYS A 51 11.82 26.91 -15.20
N GLN A 52 12.69 27.69 -14.56
CA GLN A 52 13.60 27.12 -13.56
C GLN A 52 12.70 26.39 -12.57
N VAL A 53 12.70 25.06 -12.63
CA VAL A 53 11.95 24.23 -11.71
C VAL A 53 12.53 24.57 -10.36
N LYS A 54 11.79 25.31 -9.53
CA LYS A 54 12.19 25.64 -8.16
C LYS A 54 12.61 24.31 -7.54
N LYS A 55 13.90 24.13 -7.23
CA LYS A 55 14.42 22.92 -6.59
C LYS A 55 13.57 22.70 -5.34
N SER A 56 12.76 21.64 -5.34
CA SER A 56 11.95 21.28 -4.18
C SER A 56 12.88 21.07 -2.99
N LYS A 57 12.50 21.59 -1.82
CA LYS A 57 13.27 21.39 -0.58
C LYS A 57 13.56 19.89 -0.41
N PRO A 58 14.78 19.51 0.04
CA PRO A 58 15.11 18.10 0.25
C PRO A 58 14.12 17.50 1.25
N LEU A 59 13.60 16.31 0.93
CA LEU A 59 12.74 15.56 1.83
C LEU A 59 13.54 15.15 3.07
N SER A 60 12.92 15.19 4.25
CA SER A 60 13.54 14.75 5.49
C SER A 60 13.92 13.27 5.39
N LYS A 61 15.04 12.87 6.01
CA LYS A 61 15.48 11.46 6.08
C LYS A 61 14.43 10.58 6.76
N ASP A 62 13.78 11.12 7.79
CA ASP A 62 12.75 10.43 8.55
C ASP A 62 11.35 10.74 8.03
N PHE A 63 10.40 9.85 8.34
CA PHE A 63 8.97 10.15 8.22
C PHE A 63 8.57 11.26 9.19
N LYS A 64 7.59 12.07 8.82
CA LYS A 64 7.07 13.14 9.69
C LYS A 64 6.42 12.47 10.92
N ARG A 65 6.79 12.92 12.11
CA ARG A 65 6.26 12.42 13.38
C ARG A 65 5.57 13.54 14.13
N HIS A 66 4.42 13.22 14.70
CA HIS A 66 3.73 14.10 15.63
C HIS A 66 4.26 13.83 17.03
N LYS A 67 4.54 14.88 17.80
CA LYS A 67 4.96 14.74 19.20
C LYS A 67 3.73 14.41 20.03
N LEU A 68 3.63 13.16 20.49
CA LEU A 68 2.51 12.70 21.29
C LEU A 68 2.39 13.51 22.60
N ASP A 69 3.53 13.85 23.20
CA ASP A 69 3.60 14.55 24.50
C ASP A 69 3.14 16.01 24.48
N LYS A 70 3.09 16.66 23.30
CA LYS A 70 2.82 18.11 23.21
C LYS A 70 1.38 18.48 22.89
N ALA A 71 0.57 17.50 22.51
CA ALA A 71 -0.74 17.73 21.94
C ALA A 71 -1.86 17.03 22.72
N ASP A 72 -1.57 16.54 23.94
CA ASP A 72 -2.50 15.81 24.82
C ASP A 72 -3.45 14.91 24.02
N PHE A 73 -2.88 14.06 23.16
CA PHE A 73 -3.67 13.10 22.41
C PHE A 73 -4.29 12.11 23.40
N PRO A 74 -5.63 11.98 23.45
CA PRO A 74 -6.28 11.07 24.38
C PRO A 74 -5.89 9.63 24.02
N GLN A 75 -5.23 8.96 24.95
CA GLN A 75 -4.88 7.55 24.83
C GLN A 75 -5.84 6.73 25.67
N PHE A 76 -6.35 5.66 25.10
CA PHE A 76 -7.36 4.81 25.72
C PHE A 76 -6.75 3.47 26.16
N THR A 77 -7.37 2.86 27.15
CA THR A 77 -7.08 1.45 27.45
C THR A 77 -7.72 0.53 26.41
N LEU A 78 -7.26 -0.73 26.35
CA LEU A 78 -7.84 -1.68 25.40
C LEU A 78 -9.34 -1.87 25.63
N CYS A 79 -9.79 -1.94 26.89
CA CYS A 79 -11.22 -2.12 27.22
C CYS A 79 -12.07 -0.89 26.82
N GLU A 80 -11.59 0.32 27.08
CA GLU A 80 -12.26 1.56 26.65
C GLU A 80 -12.32 1.67 25.12
N ALA A 81 -11.20 1.41 24.44
CA ALA A 81 -11.13 1.42 22.99
C ALA A 81 -12.12 0.41 22.40
N LEU A 82 -12.19 -0.80 22.96
CA LEU A 82 -13.16 -1.80 22.56
C LEU A 82 -14.60 -1.35 22.80
N ARG A 83 -14.92 -0.73 23.93
CA ARG A 83 -16.26 -0.20 24.19
C ARG A 83 -16.69 0.80 23.12
N ILE A 84 -15.80 1.73 22.76
CA ILE A 84 -16.08 2.76 21.74
C ILE A 84 -16.23 2.12 20.37
N LEU A 85 -15.24 1.31 19.94
CA LEU A 85 -15.26 0.66 18.63
C LEU A 85 -16.47 -0.25 18.45
N ARG A 86 -16.86 -0.93 19.53
CA ARG A 86 -18.06 -1.78 19.54
C ARG A 86 -19.33 -0.97 19.35
N ALA A 87 -19.47 0.16 20.03
CA ALA A 87 -20.60 1.06 19.83
C ALA A 87 -20.72 1.59 18.39
N TYR A 88 -19.60 1.75 17.67
CA TYR A 88 -19.60 2.14 16.26
C TYR A 88 -20.04 1.02 15.31
N GLU A 89 -19.83 -0.25 15.67
CA GLU A 89 -20.09 -1.41 14.80
C GLU A 89 -21.40 -2.14 15.15
N VAL A 90 -22.32 -1.46 15.83
CA VAL A 90 -23.64 -1.99 16.19
C VAL A 90 -24.41 -2.41 14.92
N GLY A 91 -25.00 -3.60 14.96
CA GLY A 91 -25.80 -4.14 13.85
C GLY A 91 -24.98 -4.69 12.67
N LYS A 92 -23.65 -4.76 12.78
CA LYS A 92 -22.79 -5.41 11.76
C LYS A 92 -22.55 -6.88 12.09
N PRO A 93 -22.43 -7.75 11.08
CA PRO A 93 -22.17 -9.17 11.31
C PRO A 93 -20.81 -9.37 12.02
N PRO A 94 -20.77 -10.09 13.14
CA PRO A 94 -19.59 -10.13 14.01
C PRO A 94 -18.38 -10.86 13.41
N GLY A 95 -18.60 -11.70 12.40
CA GLY A 95 -17.54 -12.36 11.63
C GLY A 95 -16.96 -11.50 10.50
N ALA A 96 -17.69 -10.49 10.01
CA ALA A 96 -17.23 -9.68 8.89
C ALA A 96 -16.34 -8.51 9.34
N VAL A 97 -16.70 -7.86 10.44
CA VAL A 97 -15.97 -6.70 10.96
C VAL A 97 -14.68 -7.16 11.65
N LYS A 98 -13.57 -6.59 11.22
CA LYS A 98 -12.24 -6.89 11.74
C LYS A 98 -11.67 -5.71 12.52
N TYR A 99 -10.97 -6.01 13.61
CA TYR A 99 -10.08 -5.08 14.28
C TYR A 99 -8.75 -5.05 13.54
N GLU A 100 -8.33 -3.86 13.14
CA GLU A 100 -7.04 -3.59 12.53
C GLU A 100 -6.17 -2.74 13.45
N MET A 101 -4.88 -3.02 13.44
CA MET A 101 -3.89 -2.29 14.21
C MET A 101 -2.91 -1.61 13.27
N HIS A 102 -2.73 -0.31 13.48
CA HIS A 102 -1.75 0.52 12.79
C HIS A 102 -0.64 0.86 13.78
N ILE A 103 0.53 0.28 13.53
CA ILE A 103 1.71 0.47 14.37
C ILE A 103 2.62 1.44 13.62
N HIS A 104 2.72 2.66 14.12
CA HIS A 104 3.65 3.65 13.59
C HIS A 104 5.03 3.38 14.15
N LEU A 105 6.01 3.27 13.25
CA LEU A 105 7.41 3.03 13.57
C LEU A 105 8.24 4.30 13.34
N LYS A 106 9.18 4.54 14.25
CA LYS A 106 10.28 5.47 14.01
C LYS A 106 11.26 4.79 13.08
N THR A 107 11.19 5.12 11.81
CA THR A 107 12.12 4.62 10.80
C THR A 107 12.55 5.73 9.84
N ALA A 108 13.68 5.51 9.17
CA ALA A 108 14.15 6.33 8.06
C ALA A 108 13.46 5.89 6.76
N ARG A 109 13.26 6.84 5.83
CA ARG A 109 12.57 6.56 4.55
C ARG A 109 13.32 5.57 3.65
N ASN A 110 14.65 5.56 3.74
CA ASN A 110 15.52 4.71 2.92
C ASN A 110 15.95 3.43 3.68
N GLY A 111 15.34 3.15 4.83
CA GLY A 111 15.66 1.97 5.61
C GLY A 111 15.15 0.66 5.00
N PRO A 112 15.63 -0.49 5.49
CA PRO A 112 15.06 -1.79 5.13
C PRO A 112 13.59 -1.83 5.57
N VAL A 113 12.75 -2.65 4.93
CA VAL A 113 11.31 -2.77 5.25
C VAL A 113 11.05 -4.06 6.01
N ILE A 114 10.26 -4.01 7.09
CA ILE A 114 9.82 -5.21 7.80
C ILE A 114 8.77 -5.93 6.94
N LYS A 115 9.04 -7.19 6.61
CA LYS A 115 8.08 -8.11 5.98
C LYS A 115 8.11 -9.43 6.71
N SER A 116 6.98 -9.84 7.29
CA SER A 116 6.88 -11.11 8.00
C SER A 116 5.46 -11.63 8.09
N SER A 117 5.32 -12.83 8.62
CA SER A 117 4.08 -13.56 8.83
C SER A 117 3.98 -13.99 10.28
N ILE A 118 2.84 -13.81 10.95
CA ILE A 118 2.62 -14.23 12.34
C ILE A 118 1.40 -15.12 12.47
N ARG A 119 1.55 -16.28 13.10
CA ARG A 119 0.42 -17.09 13.55
C ARG A 119 -0.15 -16.47 14.83
N LEU A 120 -1.37 -15.97 14.76
CA LEU A 120 -2.07 -15.42 15.92
C LEU A 120 -2.57 -16.58 16.82
N PRO A 121 -2.52 -16.45 18.15
CA PRO A 121 -3.10 -17.43 19.07
C PRO A 121 -4.59 -17.67 18.79
N ASN A 122 -5.34 -16.59 18.57
CA ASN A 122 -6.72 -16.62 18.13
C ASN A 122 -6.76 -16.11 16.68
N PRO A 123 -6.90 -16.99 15.67
CA PRO A 123 -6.82 -16.58 14.27
C PRO A 123 -8.06 -15.76 13.87
N VAL A 124 -7.82 -14.79 12.99
CA VAL A 124 -8.88 -14.04 12.32
C VAL A 124 -9.52 -14.96 11.28
N GLN A 125 -10.78 -15.34 11.46
CA GLN A 125 -11.46 -16.20 10.50
C GLN A 125 -11.60 -15.46 9.17
N SER A 126 -10.95 -15.97 8.13
CA SER A 126 -11.01 -15.39 6.78
C SER A 126 -11.00 -16.54 5.78
N ASP A 127 -11.87 -16.46 4.78
CA ASP A 127 -11.95 -17.47 3.73
C ASP A 127 -10.78 -17.31 2.75
N TRP A 128 -9.58 -17.71 3.18
CA TRP A 128 -8.39 -17.64 2.34
C TRP A 128 -8.39 -18.74 1.31
N GLN A 129 -8.28 -18.35 0.04
CA GLN A 129 -8.09 -19.30 -1.05
C GLN A 129 -6.60 -19.60 -1.21
N ILE A 130 -6.21 -20.84 -0.88
CA ILE A 130 -4.82 -21.29 -0.95
C ILE A 130 -4.60 -22.06 -2.24
N ALA A 131 -3.62 -21.62 -3.02
CA ALA A 131 -3.10 -22.33 -4.18
C ALA A 131 -1.74 -22.96 -3.87
N VAL A 132 -1.53 -24.18 -4.37
CA VAL A 132 -0.30 -24.95 -4.18
C VAL A 132 0.33 -25.25 -5.53
N ILE A 133 1.59 -24.85 -5.68
CA ILE A 133 2.43 -25.25 -6.80
C ILE A 133 3.16 -26.53 -6.42
N CYS A 134 2.79 -27.63 -7.05
CA CYS A 134 3.43 -28.93 -6.89
C CYS A 134 3.33 -29.73 -8.20
N PRO A 135 4.19 -30.76 -8.38
CA PRO A 135 4.15 -31.59 -9.58
C PRO A 135 2.77 -32.20 -9.81
N GLU A 136 2.25 -32.08 -11.02
CA GLU A 136 0.92 -32.59 -11.39
C GLU A 136 0.88 -34.12 -11.28
N GLY A 137 -0.23 -34.66 -10.78
CA GLY A 137 -0.43 -36.12 -10.61
C GLY A 137 0.40 -36.78 -9.50
N SER A 138 1.10 -36.01 -8.65
CA SER A 138 1.87 -36.55 -7.53
C SER A 138 1.04 -36.78 -6.27
N ASP A 139 1.51 -37.65 -5.38
CA ASP A 139 0.91 -37.87 -4.04
C ASP A 139 0.82 -36.56 -3.23
N ILE A 140 1.74 -35.63 -3.50
CA ILE A 140 1.79 -34.31 -2.87
C ILE A 140 0.58 -33.47 -3.30
N ALA A 141 0.16 -33.57 -4.57
CA ALA A 141 -1.01 -32.88 -5.07
C ALA A 141 -2.28 -33.40 -4.38
N ASN A 142 -2.41 -34.73 -4.27
CA ASN A 142 -3.53 -35.36 -3.56
C ASN A 142 -3.55 -34.97 -2.07
N ALA A 143 -2.39 -34.94 -1.41
CA ALA A 143 -2.27 -34.50 -0.03
C ALA A 143 -2.62 -33.01 0.15
N ALA A 144 -2.29 -32.16 -0.82
CA ALA A 144 -2.63 -30.74 -0.81
C ALA A 144 -4.14 -30.52 -0.93
N VAL A 145 -4.81 -31.25 -1.83
CA VAL A 145 -6.28 -31.22 -1.97
C VAL A 145 -6.94 -31.71 -0.68
N ALA A 146 -6.47 -32.82 -0.11
CA ALA A 146 -6.97 -33.35 1.16
C ALA A 146 -6.77 -32.38 2.34
N ALA A 147 -5.72 -31.55 2.30
CA ALA A 147 -5.47 -30.52 3.29
C ALA A 147 -6.30 -29.24 3.10
N GLY A 148 -7.11 -29.15 2.04
CA GLY A 148 -8.00 -28.02 1.77
C GLY A 148 -7.45 -26.98 0.79
N ALA A 149 -6.44 -27.31 -0.01
CA ALA A 149 -6.01 -26.43 -1.11
C ALA A 149 -7.10 -26.39 -2.21
N LYS A 150 -7.48 -25.17 -2.63
CA LYS A 150 -8.54 -24.97 -3.63
C LYS A 150 -8.03 -25.18 -5.06
N LEU A 151 -6.78 -24.81 -5.30
CA LEU A 151 -6.13 -24.91 -6.59
C LEU A 151 -4.77 -25.59 -6.42
N VAL A 152 -4.52 -26.63 -7.20
CA VAL A 152 -3.28 -27.43 -7.12
C VAL A 152 -2.83 -27.72 -8.55
N GLY A 153 -1.55 -27.50 -8.83
CA GLY A 153 -0.98 -27.80 -10.16
C GLY A 153 0.36 -27.12 -10.37
N GLU A 154 0.98 -27.35 -11.52
CA GLU A 154 2.27 -26.74 -11.84
C GLU A 154 2.13 -25.85 -13.07
N GLU A 155 2.06 -26.44 -14.26
CA GLU A 155 2.00 -25.71 -15.51
C GLU A 155 0.64 -25.08 -15.72
N THR A 156 -0.42 -25.77 -15.30
CA THR A 156 -1.80 -25.26 -15.33
C THR A 156 -1.94 -23.96 -14.53
N LEU A 157 -1.32 -23.90 -13.34
CA LEU A 157 -1.32 -22.68 -12.51
C LEU A 157 -0.46 -21.57 -13.13
N PHE A 158 0.67 -21.91 -13.75
CA PHE A 158 1.51 -20.90 -14.41
C PHE A 158 0.80 -20.24 -15.58
N GLN A 159 0.04 -20.99 -16.37
CA GLN A 159 -0.77 -20.45 -17.46
C GLN A 159 -1.86 -19.52 -16.91
N ALA A 160 -2.66 -19.98 -15.93
CA ALA A 160 -3.70 -19.16 -15.31
C ALA A 160 -3.16 -17.83 -14.72
N ILE A 161 -1.97 -17.85 -14.11
CA ILE A 161 -1.33 -16.63 -13.57
C ILE A 161 -0.88 -15.69 -14.70
N ARG A 162 -0.39 -16.21 -15.83
CA ARG A 162 -0.01 -15.40 -17.00
C ARG A 162 -1.21 -14.74 -17.65
N ASP A 163 -2.32 -15.47 -17.72
CA ASP A 163 -3.59 -14.98 -18.25
C ASP A 163 -4.26 -13.97 -17.28
N GLY A 164 -3.70 -13.79 -16.09
CA GLY A 164 -4.16 -12.84 -15.08
C GLY A 164 -5.29 -13.36 -14.20
N ASN A 165 -5.69 -14.63 -14.34
CA ASN A 165 -6.70 -15.26 -13.51
C ASN A 165 -6.11 -15.71 -12.17
N ILE A 166 -6.06 -14.77 -11.21
CA ILE A 166 -5.51 -15.00 -9.87
C ILE A 166 -6.67 -15.03 -8.87
N ALA A 167 -7.24 -16.22 -8.67
CA ALA A 167 -8.31 -16.51 -7.72
C ALA A 167 -7.77 -17.17 -6.44
N PHE A 168 -6.66 -16.67 -5.90
CA PHE A 168 -6.09 -17.15 -4.65
C PHE A 168 -5.42 -16.02 -3.87
N ASP A 169 -5.47 -16.12 -2.54
CA ASP A 169 -4.90 -15.15 -1.59
C ASP A 169 -3.50 -15.56 -1.13
N ARG A 170 -3.17 -16.86 -1.20
CA ARG A 170 -1.88 -17.40 -0.80
C ARG A 170 -1.38 -18.42 -1.80
N LEU A 171 -0.07 -18.40 -2.02
CA LEU A 171 0.62 -19.30 -2.91
C LEU A 171 1.72 -20.02 -2.14
N ILE A 172 1.59 -21.33 -2.04
CA ILE A 172 2.60 -22.21 -1.43
C ILE A 172 3.28 -22.96 -2.57
N CYS A 173 4.59 -23.10 -2.51
CA CYS A 173 5.36 -23.85 -3.49
C CYS A 173 6.06 -25.02 -2.82
N HIS A 174 5.99 -26.20 -3.44
CA HIS A 174 6.83 -27.31 -3.07
C HIS A 174 8.27 -27.10 -3.55
N GLU A 175 9.27 -27.55 -2.80
CA GLU A 175 10.70 -27.36 -3.14
C GLU A 175 11.07 -27.93 -4.52
N LEU A 176 10.48 -29.07 -4.92
CA LEU A 176 10.74 -29.67 -6.24
C LEU A 176 10.35 -28.75 -7.40
N SER A 177 9.30 -27.94 -7.20
CA SER A 177 8.74 -27.03 -8.20
C SER A 177 9.35 -25.63 -8.15
N GLU A 178 10.21 -25.34 -7.18
CA GLU A 178 10.84 -24.01 -7.02
C GLU A 178 11.65 -23.61 -8.26
N LYS A 179 12.45 -24.53 -8.81
CA LYS A 179 13.25 -24.29 -10.01
C LYS A 179 12.39 -23.96 -11.23
N LYS A 180 11.22 -24.60 -11.36
CA LYS A 180 10.28 -24.33 -12.45
C LYS A 180 9.58 -22.98 -12.26
N LEU A 181 9.23 -22.62 -11.03
CA LEU A 181 8.68 -21.31 -10.69
C LEU A 181 9.63 -20.17 -11.09
N GLN A 182 10.93 -20.33 -10.81
CA GLN A 182 11.94 -19.35 -11.22
C GLN A 182 12.05 -19.22 -12.75
N LYS A 183 11.97 -20.34 -13.47
CA LYS A 183 11.96 -20.35 -14.95
C LYS A 183 10.69 -19.74 -15.55
N ALA A 184 9.57 -19.80 -14.84
CA ALA A 184 8.28 -19.32 -15.34
C ALA A 184 8.17 -17.79 -15.46
N GLN A 185 9.13 -17.02 -14.93
CA GLN A 185 9.20 -15.55 -14.97
C GLN A 185 7.96 -14.81 -14.43
N LEU A 186 7.22 -15.42 -13.50
CA LEU A 186 5.98 -14.88 -12.92
C LEU A 186 6.20 -13.74 -11.91
N GLY A 187 7.45 -13.42 -11.59
CA GLY A 187 7.82 -12.41 -10.60
C GLY A 187 7.27 -11.01 -10.90
N LYS A 188 7.11 -10.65 -12.19
CA LYS A 188 6.52 -9.35 -12.59
C LYS A 188 5.05 -9.22 -12.19
N ILE A 189 4.31 -10.33 -12.16
CA ILE A 189 2.87 -10.37 -11.86
C ILE A 189 2.64 -10.59 -10.35
N LEU A 190 3.31 -11.59 -9.76
CA LEU A 190 3.13 -11.97 -8.36
C LEU A 190 3.87 -11.05 -7.39
N GLY A 191 4.96 -10.41 -7.82
CA GLY A 191 5.79 -9.52 -7.00
C GLY A 191 5.03 -8.31 -6.44
N PRO A 192 4.37 -7.49 -7.29
CA PRO A 192 3.57 -6.35 -6.84
C PRO A 192 2.42 -6.77 -5.90
N LYS A 193 1.81 -7.93 -6.15
CA LYS A 193 0.75 -8.50 -5.31
C LYS A 193 1.25 -9.11 -3.99
N GLY A 194 2.56 -9.32 -3.85
CA GLY A 194 3.16 -9.92 -2.65
C GLY A 194 2.94 -11.42 -2.50
N LEU A 195 2.37 -12.08 -3.52
CA LEU A 195 2.03 -13.51 -3.55
C LEU A 195 3.20 -14.41 -3.95
N MET A 196 4.33 -13.81 -4.34
CA MET A 196 5.51 -14.56 -4.77
C MET A 196 6.06 -15.42 -3.62
N PRO A 197 6.18 -16.76 -3.78
CA PRO A 197 6.72 -17.63 -2.74
C PRO A 197 8.19 -17.29 -2.45
N SER A 198 8.59 -17.35 -1.18
CA SER A 198 9.98 -17.11 -0.78
C SER A 198 10.34 -17.90 0.48
N ALA A 199 11.60 -18.30 0.59
CA ALA A 199 12.12 -18.99 1.78
C ALA A 199 11.99 -18.13 3.06
N ARG A 200 12.15 -16.80 2.95
CA ARG A 200 11.98 -15.87 4.08
C ARG A 200 10.56 -15.89 4.64
N MET A 201 9.55 -16.06 3.78
CA MET A 201 8.14 -16.16 4.18
C MET A 201 7.74 -17.60 4.55
N LYS A 202 8.66 -18.57 4.49
CA LYS A 202 8.40 -20.00 4.74
C LYS A 202 7.28 -20.60 3.87
N THR A 203 7.12 -20.09 2.64
CA THR A 203 6.11 -20.57 1.68
C THR A 203 6.69 -21.54 0.65
N VAL A 204 8.00 -21.79 0.69
CA VAL A 204 8.66 -22.85 -0.07
C VAL A 204 8.99 -23.96 0.93
N VAL A 205 8.31 -25.11 0.82
CA VAL A 205 8.29 -26.14 1.87
C VAL A 205 8.27 -27.55 1.26
N LYS A 206 8.85 -28.54 1.96
CA LYS A 206 8.68 -29.97 1.68
C LYS A 206 7.28 -30.48 2.09
N ASP A 207 6.88 -30.20 3.32
CA ASP A 207 5.60 -30.63 3.88
C ASP A 207 4.46 -29.64 3.55
N VAL A 208 3.80 -29.86 2.41
CA VAL A 208 2.71 -28.98 1.93
C VAL A 208 1.51 -28.96 2.87
N ALA A 209 1.09 -30.12 3.40
CA ALA A 209 -0.09 -30.21 4.27
C ALA A 209 0.07 -29.39 5.57
N LYS A 210 1.27 -29.39 6.16
CA LYS A 210 1.58 -28.58 7.34
C LYS A 210 1.59 -27.09 6.98
N ALA A 211 2.21 -26.73 5.86
CA ALA A 211 2.26 -25.36 5.38
C ALA A 211 0.87 -24.77 5.12
N ILE A 212 -0.08 -25.55 4.61
CA ILE A 212 -1.48 -25.13 4.43
C ILE A 212 -2.14 -24.82 5.78
N ARG A 213 -1.99 -25.70 6.78
CA ARG A 213 -2.57 -25.49 8.13
C ARG A 213 -1.98 -24.27 8.83
N ASP A 214 -0.67 -24.07 8.73
CA ASP A 214 -0.02 -22.90 9.30
C ASP A 214 -0.40 -21.61 8.56
N SER A 215 -0.56 -21.69 7.23
CA SER A 215 -1.02 -20.56 6.41
C SER A 215 -2.46 -20.19 6.72
N ALA A 216 -3.33 -21.14 7.02
CA ALA A 216 -4.75 -20.89 7.32
C ALA A 216 -4.98 -20.05 8.60
N GLY A 217 -3.97 -19.91 9.48
CA GLY A 217 -4.05 -19.07 10.70
C GLY A 217 -3.01 -17.96 10.80
N SER A 218 -2.14 -17.81 9.80
CA SER A 218 -1.06 -16.82 9.81
C SER A 218 -1.52 -15.50 9.20
N SER A 219 -1.23 -14.36 9.81
CA SER A 219 -1.45 -13.04 9.22
C SER A 219 -0.13 -12.46 8.72
N ASP A 220 -0.08 -12.07 7.45
CA ASP A 220 1.10 -11.48 6.84
C ASP A 220 1.04 -9.96 6.96
N TYR A 221 2.16 -9.34 7.30
CA TYR A 221 2.26 -7.88 7.37
C TYR A 221 3.52 -7.37 6.70
N ARG A 222 3.38 -6.19 6.11
CA ARG A 222 4.45 -5.46 5.45
C ARG A 222 4.39 -4.01 5.88
N GLU A 223 5.52 -3.49 6.31
CA GLU A 223 5.68 -2.09 6.60
C GLU A 223 5.56 -1.25 5.31
N ARG A 224 4.75 -0.20 5.37
CA ARG A 224 4.61 0.81 4.31
C ARG A 224 4.64 2.19 4.97
N GLU A 225 5.47 3.07 4.44
CA GLU A 225 5.56 4.47 4.91
C GLU A 225 5.83 4.62 6.42
N GLY A 226 6.59 3.67 6.98
CA GLY A 226 6.87 3.64 8.42
C GLY A 226 5.70 3.20 9.29
N ALA A 227 4.65 2.61 8.72
CA ALA A 227 3.55 2.00 9.47
C ALA A 227 3.39 0.51 9.11
N VAL A 228 3.16 -0.33 10.12
CA VAL A 228 2.75 -1.73 9.94
C VAL A 228 1.24 -1.80 10.19
N ARG A 229 0.51 -2.34 9.22
CA ARG A 229 -0.95 -2.51 9.30
C ARG A 229 -1.27 -3.99 9.24
N MET A 230 -2.08 -4.47 10.18
CA MET A 230 -2.58 -5.84 10.14
C MET A 230 -3.93 -5.98 10.84
N ALA A 231 -4.74 -6.94 10.40
CA ALA A 231 -5.90 -7.39 11.15
C ALA A 231 -5.46 -8.28 12.32
N ILE A 232 -5.99 -8.01 13.52
CA ILE A 232 -5.61 -8.72 14.76
C ILE A 232 -6.77 -9.54 15.32
N GLY A 233 -8.00 -9.19 14.95
CA GLY A 233 -9.18 -9.87 15.46
C GLY A 233 -10.45 -9.56 14.67
N GLN A 234 -11.53 -10.24 15.03
CA GLN A 234 -12.90 -9.97 14.62
C GLN A 234 -13.71 -9.43 15.79
N LEU A 235 -14.85 -8.80 15.49
CA LEU A 235 -15.79 -8.28 16.49
C LEU A 235 -16.23 -9.36 17.49
N ALA A 236 -16.33 -10.62 17.04
CA ALA A 236 -16.67 -11.78 17.87
C ALA A 236 -15.64 -12.14 18.96
N HIS A 237 -14.40 -11.63 18.90
CA HIS A 237 -13.40 -11.99 19.90
C HIS A 237 -13.64 -11.32 21.25
N SER A 238 -13.29 -12.04 22.30
CA SER A 238 -13.27 -11.50 23.66
C SER A 238 -12.09 -10.51 23.83
N PRO A 239 -12.18 -9.56 24.79
CA PRO A 239 -11.08 -8.65 25.08
C PRO A 239 -9.79 -9.38 25.48
N GLU A 240 -9.89 -10.53 26.13
CA GLU A 240 -8.74 -11.36 26.52
C GLU A 240 -8.07 -12.03 25.31
N GLN A 241 -8.88 -12.56 24.38
CA GLN A 241 -8.37 -13.11 23.13
C GLN A 241 -7.65 -12.05 22.31
N LEU A 242 -8.21 -10.84 22.24
CA LEU A 242 -7.60 -9.74 21.51
C LEU A 242 -6.31 -9.26 22.18
N LYS A 243 -6.28 -9.18 23.52
CA LYS A 243 -5.05 -8.89 24.28
C LYS A 243 -3.94 -9.87 23.95
N ALA A 244 -4.23 -11.18 23.98
CA ALA A 244 -3.25 -12.22 23.66
C ALA A 244 -2.69 -12.06 22.23
N ASN A 245 -3.56 -11.71 21.27
CA ASN A 245 -3.14 -11.45 19.90
C ASN A 245 -2.26 -10.20 19.78
N ILE A 246 -2.64 -9.08 20.40
CA ILE A 246 -1.84 -7.83 20.41
C ILE A 246 -0.46 -8.08 21.03
N GLU A 247 -0.40 -8.80 22.17
CA GLU A 247 0.88 -9.13 22.80
C GLU A 247 1.78 -9.99 21.91
N ALA A 248 1.21 -10.99 21.23
CA ALA A 248 1.96 -11.83 20.29
C ALA A 248 2.54 -10.98 19.14
N VAL A 249 1.74 -10.07 18.57
CA VAL A 249 2.17 -9.16 17.50
C VAL A 249 3.29 -8.24 17.99
N MET A 250 3.11 -7.60 19.15
CA MET A 250 4.09 -6.66 19.69
C MET A 250 5.41 -7.35 20.06
N LYS A 251 5.36 -8.56 20.64
CA LYS A 251 6.57 -9.37 20.93
C LYS A 251 7.33 -9.69 19.65
N LYS A 252 6.64 -10.15 18.61
CA LYS A 252 7.27 -10.49 17.33
C LYS A 252 7.84 -9.26 16.62
N LEU A 253 7.10 -8.15 16.62
CA LEU A 253 7.53 -6.93 15.94
C LEU A 253 8.77 -6.34 16.62
N ARG A 254 8.82 -6.34 17.96
CA ARG A 254 10.03 -5.93 18.71
C ARG A 254 11.24 -6.80 18.39
N ALA A 255 11.06 -8.12 18.30
CA ALA A 255 12.14 -9.03 17.89
C ALA A 255 12.67 -8.67 16.49
N GLN A 256 11.77 -8.38 15.54
CA GLN A 256 12.17 -7.99 14.18
C GLN A 256 12.82 -6.62 14.10
N CYS A 257 12.35 -5.67 14.90
CA CYS A 257 13.00 -4.37 15.03
C CYS A 257 14.42 -4.50 15.56
N ALA A 258 14.66 -5.43 16.49
CA ALA A 258 15.99 -5.70 17.05
C ALA A 258 16.90 -6.48 16.08
N GLU A 259 16.35 -7.38 15.25
CA GLU A 259 17.09 -8.08 14.20
C GLU A 259 17.55 -7.13 13.08
N ILE A 260 16.87 -6.01 12.89
CA ILE A 260 17.22 -5.02 11.86
C ILE A 260 18.38 -4.15 12.35
N SER A 261 19.39 -4.04 11.48
CA SER A 261 20.72 -3.47 11.71
C SER A 261 20.77 -2.19 12.57
N GLU A 262 21.78 -2.13 13.45
CA GLU A 262 22.05 -1.02 14.39
C GLU A 262 22.13 0.37 13.74
N GLU A 263 22.49 0.44 12.46
CA GLU A 263 22.58 1.68 11.68
C GLU A 263 21.23 2.37 11.46
N ASN A 264 20.13 1.61 11.41
CA ASN A 264 18.78 2.12 11.17
C ASN A 264 17.81 1.54 12.22
N PRO A 265 17.90 1.99 13.49
CA PRO A 265 17.07 1.46 14.55
C PRO A 265 15.60 1.77 14.27
N LYS A 266 14.76 0.77 14.51
CA LYS A 266 13.31 0.89 14.41
C LYS A 266 12.68 0.77 15.78
N GLU A 267 11.91 1.78 16.15
CA GLU A 267 11.17 1.79 17.40
C GLU A 267 9.68 1.93 17.14
N VAL A 268 8.86 1.37 18.01
CA VAL A 268 7.41 1.65 17.98
C VAL A 268 7.19 3.07 18.52
N HIS A 269 6.53 3.90 17.72
CA HIS A 269 6.14 5.26 18.08
C HIS A 269 4.74 5.30 18.69
N GLU A 270 3.76 4.74 17.98
CA GLU A 270 2.35 4.79 18.36
C GLU A 270 1.64 3.52 17.87
N VAL A 271 0.66 3.06 18.63
CA VAL A 271 -0.21 1.96 18.25
C VAL A 271 -1.65 2.46 18.24
N ILE A 272 -2.27 2.41 17.07
CA ILE A 272 -3.66 2.82 16.85
C ILE A 272 -4.48 1.57 16.55
N LEU A 273 -5.63 1.44 17.21
CA LEU A 273 -6.61 0.39 16.96
C LEU A 273 -7.83 0.98 16.26
N SER A 274 -8.27 0.34 15.18
CA SER A 274 -9.49 0.71 14.46
C SER A 274 -10.31 -0.54 14.11
N THR A 275 -11.57 -0.33 13.77
CA THR A 275 -12.41 -1.34 13.11
C THR A 275 -12.62 -0.97 11.66
N THR A 276 -13.33 -1.82 10.92
CA THR A 276 -13.60 -1.61 9.48
C THR A 276 -14.34 -0.31 9.19
N ASN A 277 -15.28 0.11 10.06
CA ASN A 277 -16.07 1.33 9.89
C ASN A 277 -15.85 2.35 11.03
N GLY A 278 -15.08 2.00 12.06
CA GLY A 278 -14.87 2.81 13.26
C GLY A 278 -13.66 3.74 13.18
N PRO A 279 -13.55 4.70 14.13
CA PRO A 279 -12.41 5.61 14.21
C PRO A 279 -11.13 4.91 14.66
N GLY A 280 -9.98 5.53 14.39
CA GLY A 280 -8.68 5.10 14.92
C GLY A 280 -8.46 5.65 16.34
N ILE A 281 -8.28 4.73 17.30
CA ILE A 281 -8.09 5.04 18.72
C ILE A 281 -6.65 4.73 19.13
N SER A 282 -5.95 5.71 19.70
CA SER A 282 -4.58 5.54 20.20
C SER A 282 -4.57 4.76 21.52
N LEU A 283 -3.70 3.76 21.63
CA LEU A 283 -3.63 2.86 22.80
C LEU A 283 -2.50 3.25 23.76
N ASN A 284 -2.79 3.26 25.07
CA ASN A 284 -1.82 3.50 26.15
C ASN A 284 -0.96 2.25 26.47
N GLY A 285 -1.36 1.07 25.97
CA GLY A 285 -0.70 -0.22 26.27
C GLY A 285 -1.14 -0.86 27.59
N LYS A 286 -2.06 -0.23 28.33
CA LYS A 286 -2.75 -0.81 29.50
C LYS A 286 -3.98 -1.60 29.05
N PHE A 287 -4.24 -2.72 29.73
CA PHE A 287 -5.42 -3.54 29.44
C PHE A 287 -6.73 -2.93 29.96
N ARG A 288 -6.72 -2.47 31.22
CA ARG A 288 -7.86 -1.87 31.92
C ARG A 288 -7.42 -0.66 32.72
N ASN A 289 -8.31 0.32 32.90
CA ASN A 289 -8.16 1.34 33.93
C ASN A 289 -8.71 0.78 35.25
N LEU A 290 -7.97 0.98 36.34
CA LEU A 290 -8.39 0.52 37.67
C LEU A 290 -9.55 1.36 38.24
N THR A 291 -9.83 2.50 37.60
CA THR A 291 -10.77 3.53 38.06
C THR A 291 -12.17 3.38 37.46
N GLU A 292 -12.35 2.58 36.40
CA GLU A 292 -13.63 2.43 35.70
C GLU A 292 -14.23 1.04 35.93
N GLU A 293 -15.55 0.98 36.16
CA GLU A 293 -16.32 -0.25 36.46
C GLU A 293 -16.57 -1.16 35.24
N ILE A 294 -15.85 -0.98 34.13
CA ILE A 294 -16.08 -1.75 32.91
C ILE A 294 -15.50 -3.15 33.09
N THR A 295 -16.37 -4.15 33.21
CA THR A 295 -15.92 -5.55 33.28
C THR A 295 -15.67 -6.09 31.88
N PRO A 296 -14.57 -6.84 31.64
CA PRO A 296 -14.30 -7.47 30.35
C PRO A 296 -15.43 -8.38 29.85
N GLN A 297 -16.22 -8.93 30.78
CA GLN A 297 -17.38 -9.77 30.50
C GLN A 297 -18.51 -9.01 29.79
N GLN A 298 -18.75 -7.74 30.13
CA GLN A 298 -19.71 -6.89 29.42
C GLN A 298 -19.29 -6.61 27.97
N LEU A 299 -17.99 -6.67 27.71
CA LEU A 299 -17.39 -6.57 26.37
C LEU A 299 -17.18 -7.95 25.75
N SER A 300 -17.86 -8.99 26.20
CA SER A 300 -17.83 -10.32 25.58
C SER A 300 -19.26 -10.72 25.22
N GLY A 301 -19.50 -11.00 23.94
CA GLY A 301 -20.83 -11.32 23.43
C GLY A 301 -21.07 -10.75 22.03
N PRO A 302 -22.02 -11.33 21.27
CA PRO A 302 -22.54 -10.71 20.07
C PRO A 302 -23.29 -9.43 20.45
N MET A 303 -23.01 -8.34 19.74
CA MET A 303 -23.85 -7.14 19.76
C MET A 303 -24.96 -7.25 18.74
#